data_AF-A0A972LMH1-F1
#
_entry.id   AF-A0A972LMH1-F1
#
_cell.length_a   1.000
_cell.length_b   1.000
_cell.length_c   1.000
_cell.angle_alpha   90.00
_cell.angle_beta   90.00
_cell.angle_gamma   90.00
#
_symmetry.space_group_name_H-M   'P 1'
#
loop_
_entity.id
_entity.type
_entity.pdbx_description
1 polymer ?
#
loop_
_entity_poly.entity_id
_entity_poly.type
_entity_poly.pdbx_seq_one_letter_code
_entity_poly.pdbx_strand_id
1 'polypeptide(L)'
;MFTQQGRAEETRDVQVLDKIKVIGNPADLETTPGSAQVVTKEEIRQQSYDDVSQALRRVPGVYARGEFGGLFPSISLRGVDTSRSAKVSIMEDGVLMAPAPYSSPSAYYAPTVGRMSGLEILKGSSQIQYGPHT
;
A
#
# COMPACT_ATOMS: atom_id res chain seq x y z
N MET A 1 40.64 -38.52 10.53
CA MET A 1 40.17 -38.04 11.84
C MET A 1 40.22 -36.51 11.79
N PHE A 2 39.13 -35.85 11.39
CA PHE A 2 39.04 -34.39 11.31
C PHE A 2 37.80 -33.94 12.09
N THR A 3 38.02 -33.32 13.23
CA THR A 3 36.99 -32.73 14.09
C THR A 3 36.58 -31.38 13.53
N GLN A 4 35.35 -31.25 13.01
CA GLN A 4 34.74 -29.94 12.77
C GLN A 4 34.30 -29.36 14.12
N GLN A 5 34.92 -28.25 14.52
CA GLN A 5 34.49 -27.42 15.63
C GLN A 5 33.14 -26.76 15.29
N GLY A 6 32.18 -26.88 16.20
CA GLY A 6 30.87 -26.24 16.10
C GLY A 6 30.98 -24.72 16.03
N ARG A 7 30.44 -24.16 14.95
CA ARG A 7 30.25 -22.72 14.79
C ARG A 7 29.03 -22.32 15.62
N ALA A 8 29.22 -21.49 16.64
CA ALA A 8 28.15 -20.91 17.43
C ALA A 8 27.19 -20.13 16.52
N GLU A 9 25.90 -20.49 16.58
CA GLU A 9 24.83 -19.74 15.95
C GLU A 9 24.59 -18.45 16.75
N GLU A 10 25.11 -17.36 16.23
CA GLU A 10 24.79 -16.01 16.68
C GLU A 10 23.30 -15.77 16.43
N THR A 11 22.50 -15.92 17.48
CA THR A 11 21.06 -15.66 17.44
C THR A 11 20.87 -14.17 17.20
N ARG A 12 20.68 -13.79 15.94
CA ARG A 12 20.31 -12.43 15.57
C ARG A 12 18.98 -12.14 16.23
N ASP A 13 18.98 -11.21 17.18
CA ASP A 13 17.77 -10.64 17.75
C ASP A 13 16.97 -10.02 16.60
N VAL A 14 15.89 -10.69 16.20
CA VAL A 14 15.04 -10.26 15.08
C VAL A 14 14.23 -9.09 15.60
N GLN A 15 14.72 -7.87 15.38
CA GLN A 15 13.94 -6.67 15.66
C GLN A 15 12.73 -6.63 14.73
N VAL A 16 11.56 -6.92 15.28
CA VAL A 16 10.28 -6.72 14.60
C VAL A 16 10.00 -5.22 14.62
N LEU A 17 10.18 -4.57 13.47
CA LEU A 17 9.88 -3.16 13.32
C LEU A 17 8.37 -2.92 13.39
N ASP A 18 7.99 -1.80 14.03
CA ASP A 18 6.61 -1.34 14.03
C ASP A 18 6.18 -0.89 12.63
N LYS A 19 4.89 -1.07 12.35
CA LYS A 19 4.29 -0.73 11.05
C LYS A 19 4.21 0.79 10.91
N ILE A 20 4.62 1.29 9.75
CA ILE A 20 4.41 2.69 9.40
C ILE A 20 2.94 2.87 9.02
N LYS A 21 2.24 3.72 9.76
CA LYS A 21 0.85 4.10 9.50
C LYS A 21 0.81 5.53 8.98
N VAL A 22 0.05 5.77 7.93
CA VAL A 22 0.01 7.05 7.20
C VAL A 22 -1.03 7.99 7.84
N ILE A 23 -2.19 7.45 8.20
CA ILE A 23 -3.28 8.08 8.94
C ILE A 23 -3.07 7.88 10.45
N GLY A 24 -2.37 6.83 10.85
CA GLY A 24 -2.09 6.54 12.26
C GLY A 24 -3.24 5.78 12.94
N ASN A 25 -4.13 6.50 13.62
CA ASN A 25 -5.26 5.91 14.35
C ASN A 25 -6.57 6.12 13.55
N PRO A 26 -7.43 5.10 13.41
CA PRO A 26 -8.78 5.29 12.86
C PRO A 26 -9.58 6.42 13.53
N ALA A 27 -9.30 6.75 14.81
CA ALA A 27 -9.90 7.89 15.49
C ALA A 27 -9.48 9.27 14.94
N ASP A 28 -8.31 9.35 14.29
CA ASP A 28 -7.78 10.58 13.69
C ASP A 28 -8.33 10.83 12.28
N LEU A 29 -9.22 9.96 11.78
CA LEU A 29 -9.88 10.14 10.49
C LEU A 29 -10.70 11.44 10.43
N GLU A 30 -11.28 11.88 11.55
CA GLU A 30 -12.08 13.11 11.61
C GLU A 30 -11.22 14.38 11.70
N THR A 31 -9.99 14.26 12.21
CA THR A 31 -9.06 15.38 12.39
C THR A 31 -8.07 15.51 11.22
N THR A 32 -7.91 14.45 10.41
CA THR A 32 -7.05 14.45 9.23
C THR A 32 -7.61 15.41 8.16
N PRO A 33 -6.85 16.44 7.73
CA PRO A 33 -7.31 17.32 6.66
C PRO A 33 -7.40 16.53 5.35
N GLY A 34 -8.60 16.47 4.77
CA GLY A 34 -8.88 15.81 3.49
C GLY A 34 -9.92 14.69 3.62
N SER A 35 -9.92 13.76 2.66
CA SER A 35 -10.76 12.56 2.74
C SER A 35 -9.87 11.34 2.90
N ALA A 36 -9.83 10.83 4.14
CA ALA A 36 -9.08 9.64 4.52
C ALA A 36 -10.03 8.46 4.72
N GLN A 37 -9.59 7.27 4.32
CA GLN A 37 -10.30 6.01 4.53
C GLN A 37 -9.29 4.91 4.86
N VAL A 38 -9.65 4.04 5.81
CA VAL A 38 -8.82 2.89 6.19
C VAL A 38 -9.64 1.62 5.96
N VAL A 39 -9.03 0.62 5.32
CA VAL A 39 -9.54 -0.73 5.23
C VAL A 39 -8.65 -1.62 6.11
N THR A 40 -9.22 -2.16 7.17
CA THR A 40 -8.49 -2.95 8.18
C THR A 40 -8.26 -4.38 7.72
N LYS A 41 -7.30 -5.07 8.36
CA LYS A 41 -7.03 -6.49 8.10
C LYS A 41 -8.26 -7.37 8.36
N GLU A 42 -9.00 -7.03 9.40
CA GLU A 42 -10.22 -7.71 9.82
C GLU A 42 -11.29 -7.59 8.74
N GLU A 43 -11.50 -6.40 8.17
CA GLU A 43 -12.43 -6.18 7.06
C GLU A 43 -12.01 -6.94 5.80
N ILE A 44 -10.73 -6.93 5.46
CA ILE A 44 -10.18 -7.68 4.33
C ILE A 44 -10.48 -9.18 4.47
N ARG A 45 -10.29 -9.72 5.69
CA ARG A 45 -10.54 -11.14 5.99
C ARG A 45 -12.02 -11.49 6.01
N GLN A 46 -12.86 -10.65 6.62
CA GLN A 46 -14.30 -10.88 6.69
C GLN A 46 -14.93 -10.92 5.30
N GLN A 47 -14.48 -10.07 4.39
CA GLN A 47 -14.96 -10.01 3.01
C GLN A 47 -14.24 -11.00 2.07
N SER A 48 -13.25 -11.75 2.58
CA SER A 48 -12.44 -12.70 1.82
C SER A 48 -11.86 -12.10 0.53
N TYR A 49 -11.40 -10.84 0.59
CA TYR A 49 -10.77 -10.22 -0.57
C TYR A 49 -9.45 -10.94 -0.89
N ASP A 50 -9.31 -11.33 -2.14
CA ASP A 50 -8.17 -12.00 -2.75
C ASP A 50 -7.34 -11.04 -3.63
N ASP A 51 -7.94 -9.92 -4.06
CA ASP A 51 -7.32 -8.88 -4.89
C ASP A 51 -7.48 -7.48 -4.27
N VAL A 52 -6.43 -6.65 -4.38
CA VAL A 52 -6.39 -5.27 -3.86
C VAL A 52 -7.49 -4.41 -4.51
N SER A 53 -7.77 -4.62 -5.79
CA SER A 53 -8.82 -3.94 -6.55
C SER A 53 -10.19 -4.12 -5.92
N GLN A 54 -10.49 -5.29 -5.35
CA GLN A 54 -11.78 -5.54 -4.72
C GLN A 54 -11.92 -4.72 -3.43
N ALA A 55 -10.87 -4.71 -2.60
CA ALA A 55 -10.84 -3.88 -1.40
C ALA A 55 -10.95 -2.38 -1.75
N LEU A 56 -10.25 -1.92 -2.79
CA LEU A 56 -10.28 -0.52 -3.22
C LEU A 56 -11.64 -0.09 -3.80
N ARG A 57 -12.37 -0.96 -4.48
CA ARG A 57 -13.71 -0.65 -5.03
C ARG A 57 -14.75 -0.34 -3.94
N ARG A 58 -14.53 -0.77 -2.70
CA ARG A 58 -15.40 -0.43 -1.58
C ARG A 58 -15.29 1.04 -1.18
N VAL A 59 -14.15 1.67 -1.48
CA VAL A 59 -13.84 3.03 -1.06
C VAL A 59 -14.45 4.04 -2.05
N PRO A 60 -15.28 5.00 -1.58
CA PRO A 60 -15.90 5.96 -2.47
C PRO A 60 -14.85 6.86 -3.14
N GLY A 61 -15.06 7.09 -4.43
CA GLY A 61 -14.17 7.90 -5.27
C GLY A 61 -12.86 7.23 -5.65
N VAL A 62 -12.72 5.91 -5.41
CA VAL A 62 -11.60 5.09 -5.88
C VAL A 62 -12.12 4.14 -6.96
N TYR A 63 -11.45 4.12 -8.10
CA TYR A 63 -11.74 3.23 -9.20
C TYR A 63 -10.55 2.31 -9.43
N ALA A 64 -10.78 1.00 -9.40
CA ALA A 64 -9.76 0.00 -9.69
C ALA A 64 -10.18 -0.84 -10.90
N ARG A 65 -9.37 -0.78 -11.95
CA ARG A 65 -9.51 -1.54 -13.20
C ARG A 65 -8.36 -2.54 -13.29
N GLY A 66 -8.66 -3.80 -13.58
CA GLY A 66 -7.64 -4.77 -13.96
C GLY A 66 -7.15 -4.46 -15.38
N GLU A 67 -5.84 -4.42 -15.60
CA GLU A 67 -5.26 -4.28 -16.94
C GLU A 67 -5.27 -5.64 -17.65
N PHE A 68 -5.54 -5.67 -18.96
CA PHE A 68 -5.50 -6.91 -19.73
C PHE A 68 -4.04 -7.35 -19.91
N GLY A 69 -3.64 -8.42 -19.23
CA GLY A 69 -2.30 -9.02 -19.35
C GLY A 69 -1.28 -8.60 -18.28
N GLY A 70 -1.69 -7.82 -17.26
CA GLY A 70 -0.81 -7.41 -16.15
C GLY A 70 -1.40 -7.75 -14.79
N LEU A 71 -0.53 -8.12 -13.83
CA LEU A 71 -0.89 -8.41 -12.43
C LEU A 71 -1.13 -7.13 -11.59
N PHE A 72 -1.28 -5.97 -12.24
CA PHE A 72 -1.25 -4.67 -11.58
C PHE A 72 -2.60 -3.96 -11.71
N PRO A 73 -3.20 -3.54 -10.59
CA PRO A 73 -4.43 -2.77 -10.63
C PRO A 73 -4.13 -1.35 -11.14
N SER A 74 -4.84 -0.96 -12.19
CA SER A 74 -4.92 0.43 -12.63
C SER A 74 -5.89 1.18 -11.71
N ILE A 75 -5.35 2.05 -10.86
CA ILE A 75 -6.08 2.79 -9.82
C ILE A 75 -6.28 4.24 -10.27
N SER A 76 -7.47 4.77 -10.01
CA SER A 76 -7.83 6.17 -10.20
C SER A 76 -8.54 6.71 -8.96
N LEU A 77 -8.17 7.92 -8.57
CA LEU A 77 -8.83 8.70 -7.53
C LEU A 77 -9.65 9.82 -8.20
N ARG A 78 -10.96 9.90 -7.91
CA ARG A 78 -11.86 10.97 -8.38
C ARG A 78 -11.83 11.20 -9.91
N GLY A 79 -11.64 10.13 -10.70
CA GLY A 79 -11.73 10.19 -12.16
C GLY A 79 -10.45 10.67 -12.87
N VAL A 80 -9.31 10.72 -12.20
CA VAL A 80 -8.00 10.89 -12.86
C VAL A 80 -7.71 9.72 -13.81
N ASP A 81 -6.80 9.92 -14.75
CA ASP A 81 -6.40 8.88 -15.68
C ASP A 81 -5.96 7.60 -14.95
N THR A 82 -6.55 6.48 -15.33
CA THR A 82 -6.30 5.16 -14.73
C THR A 82 -5.00 4.52 -15.21
N SER A 83 -4.36 5.07 -16.25
CA SER A 83 -3.24 4.41 -16.93
C SER A 83 -2.11 4.05 -15.95
N ARG A 84 -2.02 2.76 -15.62
CA ARG A 84 -1.00 2.14 -14.74
C ARG A 84 -0.78 2.87 -13.42
N SER A 85 -1.82 3.50 -12.89
CA SER A 85 -1.75 4.29 -11.65
C SER A 85 -0.71 5.43 -11.72
N ALA A 86 -0.36 5.94 -12.91
CA ALA A 86 0.68 6.94 -13.10
C ALA A 86 0.37 8.32 -12.49
N LYS A 87 -0.90 8.57 -12.14
CA LYS A 87 -1.36 9.84 -11.55
C LYS A 87 -1.66 9.75 -10.07
N VAL A 88 -1.34 8.63 -9.43
CA VAL A 88 -1.55 8.41 -8.00
C VAL A 88 -0.26 7.94 -7.33
N SER A 89 -0.07 8.33 -6.07
CA SER A 89 1.08 7.86 -5.29
C SER A 89 0.72 6.59 -4.54
N ILE A 90 1.46 5.51 -4.80
CA ILE A 90 1.28 4.23 -4.10
C ILE A 90 2.50 3.98 -3.23
N MET A 91 2.25 3.66 -1.96
CA MET A 91 3.29 3.39 -0.97
C MET A 91 3.01 2.08 -0.24
N GLU A 92 4.06 1.33 0.04
CA GLU A 92 4.07 0.21 0.98
C GLU A 92 4.89 0.66 2.20
N ASP A 93 4.27 0.68 3.39
CA ASP A 93 4.91 1.12 4.64
C ASP A 93 5.67 2.46 4.51
N GLY A 94 5.11 3.41 3.74
CA GLY A 94 5.70 4.74 3.51
C GLY A 94 6.77 4.80 2.40
N VAL A 95 7.10 3.68 1.75
CA VAL A 95 8.04 3.62 0.63
C VAL A 95 7.27 3.61 -0.69
N LEU A 96 7.64 4.53 -1.61
CA LEU A 96 7.02 4.62 -2.93
C LEU A 96 7.29 3.35 -3.76
N MET A 97 6.23 2.74 -4.31
CA MET A 97 6.32 1.53 -5.13
C MET A 97 6.75 1.78 -6.57
N ALA A 98 6.63 3.03 -7.06
CA ALA A 98 7.01 3.35 -8.43
C ALA A 98 8.54 3.35 -8.58
N PRO A 99 9.09 2.77 -9.67
CA PRO A 99 10.54 2.69 -9.88
C PRO A 99 11.20 4.07 -10.02
N ALA A 100 10.48 5.05 -10.56
CA ALA A 100 10.92 6.44 -10.60
C ALA A 100 9.72 7.37 -10.31
N PRO A 101 9.39 7.66 -9.05
CA PRO A 101 8.14 8.33 -8.69
C PRO A 101 7.91 9.69 -9.39
N TYR A 102 8.98 10.41 -9.72
CA TYR A 102 8.90 11.72 -10.37
C TYR A 102 8.94 11.67 -11.91
N SER A 103 9.54 10.63 -12.50
CA SER A 103 9.81 10.56 -13.95
C SER A 103 9.06 9.44 -14.66
N SER A 104 8.81 8.33 -13.96
CA SER A 104 8.02 7.17 -14.41
C SER A 104 7.22 6.61 -13.24
N PRO A 105 6.08 7.26 -12.89
CA PRO A 105 5.27 6.91 -11.73
C PRO A 105 4.42 5.64 -11.90
N SER A 106 4.53 4.93 -13.01
CA SER A 106 3.74 3.71 -13.25
C SER A 106 4.06 2.64 -12.20
N ALA A 107 3.02 2.08 -11.59
CA ALA A 107 3.18 1.03 -10.59
C ALA A 107 3.46 -0.31 -11.28
N TYR A 108 4.63 -0.91 -10.99
CA TYR A 108 5.05 -2.22 -11.51
C TYR A 108 5.09 -3.31 -10.45
N TYR A 109 4.61 -3.00 -9.25
CA TYR A 109 4.53 -3.94 -8.14
C TYR A 109 3.25 -3.59 -7.35
N ALA A 110 2.51 -4.61 -6.94
CA ALA A 110 1.38 -4.51 -6.02
C ALA A 110 1.43 -5.75 -5.11
N PRO A 111 1.51 -5.61 -3.78
CA PRO A 111 1.54 -6.77 -2.91
C PRO A 111 0.15 -7.43 -2.90
N THR A 112 0.10 -8.74 -2.66
CA THR A 112 -1.17 -9.42 -2.43
C THR A 112 -1.79 -8.97 -1.10
N VAL A 113 -3.10 -8.76 -1.07
CA VAL A 113 -3.87 -8.34 0.13
C VAL A 113 -3.59 -9.20 1.37
N GLY A 114 -3.31 -10.50 1.20
CA GLY A 114 -3.00 -11.39 2.32
C GLY A 114 -1.73 -11.03 3.10
N ARG A 115 -0.79 -10.30 2.47
CA ARG A 115 0.45 -9.81 3.12
C ARG A 115 0.25 -8.49 3.85
N MET A 116 -0.83 -7.77 3.55
CA MET A 116 -1.08 -6.42 4.09
C MET A 116 -1.68 -6.49 5.49
N SER A 117 -1.36 -5.49 6.31
CA SER A 117 -2.04 -5.25 7.58
C SER A 117 -3.27 -4.35 7.45
N GLY A 118 -3.47 -3.73 6.30
CA GLY A 118 -4.55 -2.81 6.00
C GLY A 118 -4.22 -1.98 4.77
N LEU A 119 -5.17 -1.19 4.32
CA LEU A 119 -5.02 -0.22 3.24
C LEU A 119 -5.43 1.15 3.76
N GLU A 120 -4.59 2.15 3.51
CA GLU A 120 -4.83 3.52 3.90
C GLU A 120 -4.95 4.37 2.62
N ILE A 121 -6.09 5.03 2.44
CA ILE A 121 -6.41 5.80 1.25
C ILE A 121 -6.63 7.25 1.66
N LEU A 122 -5.74 8.13 1.23
CA LEU A 122 -5.84 9.57 1.45
C LEU A 122 -6.14 10.27 0.13
N LYS A 123 -7.10 11.19 0.14
CA LYS A 123 -7.51 11.97 -1.04
C LYS A 123 -7.48 13.45 -0.70
N GLY A 124 -6.80 14.23 -1.52
CA GLY A 124 -6.69 15.69 -1.39
C GLY A 124 -5.30 16.11 -0.92
N SER A 125 -5.19 16.58 0.31
CA SER A 125 -3.98 17.21 0.91
C SER A 125 -2.84 16.24 1.25
N SER A 126 -2.89 14.98 0.82
CA SER A 126 -1.82 14.00 1.06
C SER A 126 -0.46 14.45 0.50
N GLN A 127 -0.47 15.25 -0.58
CA GLN A 127 0.73 15.75 -1.26
C GLN A 127 1.69 16.55 -0.37
N ILE A 128 1.22 17.13 0.74
CA ILE A 128 2.05 17.90 1.67
C ILE A 128 3.06 17.00 2.39
N GLN A 129 2.61 15.80 2.77
CA GLN A 129 3.43 14.82 3.49
C GLN A 129 3.99 13.75 2.57
N TYR A 130 3.25 13.40 1.50
CA TYR A 130 3.56 12.29 0.61
C TYR A 130 3.39 12.73 -0.84
N GLY A 131 4.51 12.92 -1.55
CA GLY A 131 4.53 13.30 -2.96
C GLY A 131 4.95 12.14 -3.88
N PRO A 132 4.92 12.33 -5.21
CA PRO A 132 4.61 13.58 -5.94
C PRO A 132 3.14 13.76 -6.35
N HIS A 133 2.34 12.71 -6.30
CA HIS A 133 0.94 12.71 -6.73
C HIS A 133 0.01 12.36 -5.55
N THR A 134 -1.30 12.51 -5.71
CA THR A 134 -2.29 12.22 -4.65
C THR A 134 -2.59 10.73 -4.54
#